data_AF-A0A936L8X9-F1
#
_entry.id   AF-A0A936L8X9-F1
#
_cell.length_a   1.000
_cell.length_b   1.000
_cell.length_c   1.000
_cell.angle_alpha   90.00
_cell.angle_beta   90.00
_cell.angle_gamma   90.00
#
_symmetry.space_group_name_H-M   'P 1'
#
loop_
_entity.id
_entity.type
_entity.pdbx_description
1 polymer ?
#
loop_
_entity_poly.entity_id
_entity_poly.type
_entity_poly.pdbx_seq_one_letter_code
_entity_poly.pdbx_strand_id
1 'polypeptide(L)'
;MRSSGNHGQVISYITNEDFKRTLDEIKSQKNFNVSELAGEYTLINEELLFEQGVFYLLMLEPDHDPGRFKVAFAINLSERLRALRCSAPFAKVINCWPCKRLWEKTAIDCVTKGCDRLHTEVFRTQSIKSVIERCQLFFDLMPTLP
;
A
#
# COMPACT_ATOMS: atom_id res chain seq x y z
N MET A 1 16.84 27.60 18.98
CA MET A 1 16.12 27.55 20.29
C MET A 1 15.65 26.12 20.54
N ARG A 2 16.02 25.49 21.66
CA ARG A 2 15.54 24.16 22.05
C ARG A 2 14.37 24.34 23.01
N SER A 3 13.18 23.90 22.61
CA SER A 3 11.99 23.84 23.46
C SER A 3 11.98 22.54 24.26
N SER A 4 11.72 22.65 25.56
CA SER A 4 11.85 21.62 26.60
C SER A 4 10.78 20.52 26.57
N GLY A 5 9.98 20.41 25.50
CA GLY A 5 8.78 19.54 25.44
C GLY A 5 8.96 18.18 24.76
N ASN A 6 10.09 17.90 24.11
CA ASN A 6 10.25 16.70 23.30
C ASN A 6 11.15 15.67 23.97
N HIS A 7 10.58 14.48 24.21
CA HIS A 7 11.19 13.31 24.86
C HIS A 7 12.31 12.67 24.01
N GLY A 8 13.36 13.43 23.68
CA GLY A 8 14.50 12.94 22.89
C GLY A 8 14.25 12.76 21.39
N GLN A 9 13.05 13.10 20.88
CA GLN A 9 12.76 13.07 19.45
C GLN A 9 13.24 14.35 18.76
N VAL A 10 14.10 14.18 17.75
CA VAL A 10 14.57 15.27 16.89
C VAL A 10 13.49 15.57 15.86
N ILE A 11 12.82 16.70 16.01
CA ILE A 11 11.91 17.23 14.99
C ILE A 11 12.76 18.11 14.07
N SER A 12 12.93 17.67 12.82
CA SER A 12 13.48 18.51 11.76
C SER A 12 12.34 19.28 11.10
N TYR A 13 12.49 20.59 10.97
CA TYR A 13 11.62 21.44 10.18
C TYR A 13 12.42 21.96 9.00
N ILE A 14 11.77 22.06 7.85
CA ILE A 14 12.34 22.65 6.65
C ILE A 14 11.48 23.87 6.33
N THR A 15 12.10 24.97 5.90
CA THR A 15 11.33 26.16 5.51
C THR A 15 10.75 25.97 4.10
N ASN A 16 9.70 26.73 3.76
CA ASN A 16 9.17 26.73 2.40
C ASN A 16 10.22 27.14 1.35
N GLU A 17 11.24 27.88 1.74
CA GLU A 17 12.36 28.23 0.86
C GLU A 17 13.33 27.05 0.67
N ASP A 18 13.64 26.33 1.75
CA ASP A 18 14.47 25.11 1.68
C ASP A 18 13.80 24.03 0.81
N PHE A 19 12.47 23.91 0.91
CA PHE A 19 11.67 23.03 0.06
C PHE A 19 11.84 23.36 -1.43
N LYS A 20 11.70 24.64 -1.79
CA LYS A 20 11.84 25.09 -3.18
C LYS A 20 13.25 24.85 -3.72
N ARG A 21 14.29 25.14 -2.92
CA ARG A 21 15.69 24.90 -3.31
C ARG A 21 15.98 23.42 -3.55
N THR A 22 15.43 22.54 -2.71
CA THR A 22 15.57 21.10 -2.87
C THR A 22 14.92 20.62 -4.17
N LEU A 23 13.73 21.14 -4.51
CA LEU A 23 13.06 20.84 -5.78
C LEU A 23 13.88 21.28 -7.00
N ASP A 24 14.49 22.46 -6.93
CA ASP A 24 15.31 22.99 -8.01
C ASP A 24 16.61 22.19 -8.19
N GLU A 25 17.24 21.74 -7.09
CA GLU A 25 18.39 20.84 -7.14
C GLU A 25 18.04 19.47 -7.73
N ILE A 26 16.90 18.87 -7.33
CA ILE A 26 16.41 17.60 -7.88
C ILE A 26 16.18 17.72 -9.39
N LYS A 27 15.62 18.83 -9.87
CA LYS A 27 15.44 19.10 -11.31
C LYS A 27 16.77 19.25 -12.05
N SER A 28 17.81 19.76 -11.39
CA SER A 28 19.11 20.02 -12.02
C SER A 28 20.03 18.81 -12.13
N GLN A 29 19.89 17.78 -11.27
CA GLN A 29 20.95 16.77 -11.10
C GLN A 29 20.87 15.49 -11.96
N LYS A 30 19.81 15.19 -12.73
CA LYS A 30 19.81 14.09 -13.74
C LYS A 30 18.46 13.99 -14.48
N ASN A 31 18.53 13.84 -15.81
CA ASN A 31 17.54 13.23 -16.73
C ASN A 31 16.23 12.69 -16.09
N PHE A 32 15.35 13.58 -15.65
CA PHE A 32 13.98 13.27 -15.29
C PHE A 32 13.11 14.13 -16.20
N ASN A 33 12.54 13.53 -17.24
CA ASN A 33 11.65 14.23 -18.17
C ASN A 33 10.31 14.51 -17.49
N VAL A 34 10.28 15.56 -16.65
CA VAL A 34 9.03 16.15 -16.14
C VAL A 34 8.21 16.77 -17.29
N SER A 35 8.87 17.03 -18.43
CA SER A 35 8.28 17.67 -19.61
C SER A 35 7.31 16.80 -20.42
N GLU A 36 7.30 15.47 -20.27
CA GLU A 36 6.30 14.59 -20.92
C GLU A 36 5.01 14.45 -20.10
N LEU A 37 5.01 14.91 -18.84
CA LEU A 37 3.83 14.93 -17.95
C LEU A 37 3.19 16.32 -17.84
N ALA A 38 3.88 17.36 -18.31
CA ALA A 38 3.48 18.76 -18.12
C ALA A 38 2.51 19.29 -19.20
N GLY A 39 1.92 18.40 -20.00
CA GLY A 39 1.14 18.75 -21.18
C GLY A 39 -0.37 19.01 -20.97
N GLU A 40 -0.93 18.88 -19.76
CA GLU A 40 -2.29 19.40 -19.43
C GLU A 40 -2.77 19.23 -17.97
N TYR A 41 -2.04 18.57 -17.06
CA TYR A 41 -2.58 18.13 -15.75
C TYR A 41 -1.88 18.70 -14.50
N THR A 42 -1.15 19.80 -14.61
CA THR A 42 -0.13 20.21 -13.62
C THR A 42 -0.64 20.72 -12.27
N LEU A 43 -1.94 20.63 -11.95
CA LEU A 43 -2.47 20.96 -10.60
C LEU A 43 -3.52 19.98 -10.08
N ILE A 44 -3.86 18.94 -10.84
CA ILE A 44 -4.78 17.90 -10.41
C ILE A 44 -3.94 16.62 -10.34
N ASN A 45 -3.77 16.03 -9.15
CA ASN A 45 -3.45 14.61 -8.93
C ASN A 45 -2.12 14.23 -8.24
N GLU A 46 -1.36 15.13 -7.59
CA GLU A 46 -0.32 14.63 -6.65
C GLU A 46 -0.95 13.86 -5.47
N GLU A 47 -2.09 14.32 -4.94
CA GLU A 47 -2.87 13.57 -3.94
C GLU A 47 -3.44 12.25 -4.50
N LEU A 48 -3.89 12.23 -5.76
CA LEU A 48 -4.46 11.03 -6.40
C LEU A 48 -3.40 9.96 -6.77
N LEU A 49 -2.13 10.32 -6.87
CA LEU A 49 -1.01 9.37 -6.99
C LEU A 49 -0.76 8.62 -5.68
N PHE A 50 -0.91 9.27 -4.52
CA PHE A 50 -0.80 8.60 -3.20
C PHE A 50 -2.01 7.74 -2.85
N GLU A 51 -3.10 7.88 -3.59
CA GLU A 51 -4.29 7.06 -3.44
C GLU A 51 -4.21 5.72 -4.18
N GLN A 52 -3.33 5.55 -5.16
CA GLN A 52 -3.29 4.35 -5.98
C GLN A 52 -2.18 3.38 -5.55
N GLY A 53 -2.50 2.10 -5.59
CA GLY A 53 -1.58 1.02 -5.25
C GLY A 53 -2.22 -0.32 -5.53
N VAL A 54 -1.83 -1.33 -4.77
CA VAL A 54 -2.36 -2.68 -4.92
C VAL A 54 -2.95 -3.19 -3.62
N PHE A 55 -4.13 -3.79 -3.73
CA PHE A 55 -4.62 -4.71 -2.71
C PHE A 55 -4.00 -6.07 -2.97
N TYR A 56 -3.48 -6.72 -1.95
CA TYR A 56 -2.80 -7.99 -2.10
C TYR A 56 -3.33 -9.03 -1.12
N LEU A 57 -3.36 -10.28 -1.59
CA LEU A 57 -3.68 -11.46 -0.80
C LEU A 57 -2.42 -12.31 -0.65
N LEU A 58 -2.06 -12.62 0.60
CA LEU A 58 -0.92 -13.46 0.95
C LEU A 58 -1.37 -14.67 1.76
N MET A 59 -0.81 -15.83 1.48
CA MET A 59 -0.77 -16.92 2.45
C MET A 59 0.47 -16.75 3.31
N LEU A 60 0.33 -16.80 4.64
CA LEU A 60 1.46 -16.58 5.56
C LEU A 60 2.31 -17.84 5.74
N GLU A 61 1.67 -19.00 5.87
CA GLU A 61 2.34 -20.29 6.10
C GLU A 61 1.73 -21.38 5.21
N PRO A 62 2.02 -21.37 3.89
CA PRO A 62 1.33 -22.24 2.92
C PRO A 62 1.42 -23.74 3.24
N ASP A 63 2.54 -24.17 3.80
CA ASP A 63 2.84 -25.59 4.02
C ASP A 63 2.43 -26.06 5.43
N HIS A 64 2.30 -25.15 6.41
CA HIS A 64 1.98 -25.46 7.81
C HIS A 64 0.57 -25.04 8.24
N ASP A 65 0.07 -23.91 7.75
CA ASP A 65 -1.26 -23.36 8.06
C ASP A 65 -1.84 -22.69 6.79
N PRO A 66 -2.28 -23.51 5.80
CA PRO A 66 -2.70 -23.01 4.48
C PRO A 66 -3.95 -22.12 4.54
N GLY A 67 -4.72 -22.20 5.63
CA GLY A 67 -5.89 -21.36 5.86
C GLY A 67 -5.56 -19.97 6.40
N ARG A 68 -4.31 -19.73 6.82
CA ARG A 68 -3.89 -18.45 7.41
C ARG A 68 -3.36 -17.49 6.35
N PHE A 69 -4.05 -16.38 6.20
CA PHE A 69 -3.79 -15.41 5.15
C PHE A 69 -3.79 -13.98 5.67
N LYS A 70 -3.18 -13.08 4.90
CA LYS A 70 -3.16 -11.63 5.12
C LYS A 70 -3.71 -10.93 3.89
N VAL A 71 -4.53 -9.91 4.12
CA VAL A 71 -5.00 -8.98 3.09
C VAL A 71 -4.71 -7.55 3.51
N ALA A 72 -4.21 -6.73 2.60
CA ALA A 72 -3.89 -5.33 2.87
C ALA A 72 -3.62 -4.57 1.57
N PHE A 73 -3.45 -3.26 1.70
CA PHE A 73 -3.04 -2.36 0.62
C PHE A 73 -1.54 -2.01 0.70
N ALA A 74 -0.92 -1.78 -0.46
CA ALA A 74 0.42 -1.22 -0.56
C ALA A 74 0.57 -0.34 -1.81
N ILE A 75 1.24 0.81 -1.67
CA ILE A 75 1.77 1.55 -2.82
C ILE A 75 2.96 0.78 -3.43
N ASN A 76 3.90 0.34 -2.58
CA ASN A 76 5.05 -0.45 -2.98
C ASN A 76 4.97 -1.85 -2.36
N LEU A 77 4.42 -2.81 -3.10
CA LEU A 77 4.28 -4.19 -2.62
C LEU A 77 5.63 -4.82 -2.30
N SER A 78 6.66 -4.60 -3.13
CA SER A 78 7.99 -5.19 -2.95
C SER A 78 8.63 -4.80 -1.62
N GLU A 79 8.56 -3.52 -1.25
CA GLU A 79 9.06 -3.04 0.05
C GLU A 79 8.26 -3.63 1.21
N ARG A 80 6.93 -3.71 1.08
CA ARG A 80 6.07 -4.30 2.10
C ARG A 80 6.35 -5.79 2.29
N LEU A 81 6.55 -6.55 1.22
CA LEU A 81 6.94 -7.95 1.29
C LEU A 81 8.32 -8.13 1.91
N ARG A 82 9.29 -7.27 1.60
CA ARG A 82 10.60 -7.30 2.24
C ARG A 82 10.50 -7.11 3.75
N ALA A 83 9.70 -6.13 4.20
CA ALA A 83 9.47 -5.91 5.63
C ALA A 83 8.74 -7.09 6.29
N LEU A 84 7.74 -7.66 5.61
CA LEU A 84 6.96 -8.80 6.11
C LEU A 84 7.81 -10.05 6.27
N ARG A 85 8.80 -10.29 5.39
CA ARG A 85 9.67 -11.48 5.45
C ARG A 85 10.45 -11.62 6.75
N CYS A 86 10.66 -10.52 7.49
CA CYS A 86 11.28 -10.57 8.81
C CYS A 86 10.44 -11.35 9.84
N SER A 87 9.11 -11.40 9.66
CA SER A 87 8.18 -12.08 10.58
C SER A 87 7.41 -13.24 9.94
N ALA A 88 7.29 -13.25 8.61
CA ALA A 88 6.65 -14.33 7.85
C ALA A 88 7.51 -14.65 6.60
N PRO A 89 8.64 -15.35 6.76
CA PRO A 89 9.59 -15.63 5.67
C PRO A 89 9.02 -16.54 4.59
N PHE A 90 8.03 -17.38 4.94
CA PHE A 90 7.37 -18.32 4.03
C PHE A 90 6.13 -17.75 3.35
N ALA A 91 5.82 -16.47 3.57
CA ALA A 91 4.65 -15.84 2.98
C ALA A 91 4.72 -15.86 1.44
N LYS A 92 3.64 -16.34 0.81
CA LYS A 92 3.49 -16.39 -0.65
C LYS A 92 2.37 -15.45 -1.09
N VAL A 93 2.67 -14.60 -2.07
CA VAL A 93 1.66 -13.77 -2.74
C VAL A 93 0.80 -14.68 -3.58
N ILE A 94 -0.51 -14.62 -3.33
CA ILE A 94 -1.51 -15.38 -4.09
C ILE A 94 -1.99 -14.56 -5.27
N ASN A 95 -2.37 -13.31 -5.04
CA ASN A 95 -2.77 -12.37 -6.08
C ASN A 95 -2.66 -10.92 -5.59
N CYS A 96 -2.71 -10.00 -6.55
CA CYS A 96 -2.83 -8.58 -6.31
C CYS A 96 -3.81 -7.95 -7.31
N TRP A 97 -4.45 -6.86 -6.90
CA TRP A 97 -5.42 -6.11 -7.69
C TRP A 97 -5.13 -4.61 -7.56
N PRO A 98 -5.21 -3.83 -8.65
CA PRO A 98 -5.19 -2.38 -8.57
C PRO A 98 -6.26 -1.89 -7.59
N CYS A 99 -5.87 -1.02 -6.67
CA CYS A 99 -6.74 -0.60 -5.60
C CYS A 99 -6.48 0.87 -5.23
N LYS A 100 -7.54 1.59 -4.83
CA LYS A 100 -7.38 2.86 -4.15
C LYS A 100 -7.28 2.65 -2.65
N ARG A 101 -6.49 3.46 -1.95
CA ARG A 101 -6.38 3.43 -0.48
C ARG A 101 -7.74 3.52 0.21
N LEU A 102 -8.64 4.35 -0.31
CA LEU A 102 -10.00 4.49 0.22
C LEU A 102 -10.84 3.20 0.15
N TRP A 103 -10.51 2.29 -0.76
CA TRP A 103 -11.23 1.02 -0.92
C TRP A 103 -10.72 -0.06 0.03
N GLU A 104 -9.52 0.10 0.61
CA GLU A 104 -8.84 -0.94 1.39
C GLU A 104 -9.75 -1.54 2.47
N LYS A 105 -10.30 -0.70 3.35
CA LYS A 105 -11.12 -1.18 4.46
C LYS A 105 -12.34 -1.96 3.97
N THR A 106 -13.04 -1.42 2.96
CA THR A 106 -14.21 -2.07 2.36
C THR A 106 -13.83 -3.37 1.67
N ALA A 107 -12.68 -3.43 1.00
CA ALA A 107 -12.16 -4.63 0.37
C ALA A 107 -11.88 -5.71 1.42
N ILE A 108 -11.18 -5.37 2.51
CA ILE A 108 -10.92 -6.29 3.62
C ILE A 108 -12.24 -6.84 4.19
N ASP A 109 -13.18 -5.97 4.54
CA ASP A 109 -14.46 -6.36 5.14
C ASP A 109 -15.28 -7.27 4.20
N CYS A 110 -15.24 -7.01 2.89
CA CYS A 110 -15.95 -7.82 1.89
C CYS A 110 -15.32 -9.21 1.72
N VAL A 111 -14.00 -9.28 1.51
CA VAL A 111 -13.32 -10.54 1.14
C VAL A 111 -13.13 -11.48 2.34
N THR A 112 -13.15 -10.92 3.56
CA THR A 112 -13.00 -11.67 4.81
C THR A 112 -14.33 -12.07 5.46
N LYS A 113 -15.47 -11.83 4.78
CA LYS A 113 -16.78 -12.27 5.25
C LYS A 113 -16.78 -13.78 5.53
N GLY A 114 -17.09 -14.16 6.77
CA GLY A 114 -17.12 -15.55 7.22
C GLY A 114 -15.75 -16.16 7.51
N CYS A 115 -14.68 -15.35 7.56
CA CYS A 115 -13.36 -15.75 8.03
C CYS A 115 -13.16 -15.35 9.50
N ASP A 116 -12.33 -16.09 10.21
CA ASP A 116 -11.95 -15.75 11.58
C ASP A 116 -10.84 -14.70 11.56
N ARG A 117 -11.04 -13.59 12.26
CA ARG A 117 -10.02 -12.54 12.39
C ARG A 117 -9.04 -12.93 13.49
N LEU A 118 -7.79 -13.21 13.11
CA LEU A 118 -6.69 -13.51 14.04
C LEU A 118 -5.98 -12.23 14.51
N HIS A 119 -5.86 -11.24 13.62
CA HIS A 119 -5.27 -9.93 13.92
C HIS A 119 -5.84 -8.85 12.98
N THR A 120 -5.33 -7.62 13.03
CA THR A 120 -5.86 -6.47 12.27
C THR A 120 -6.13 -6.78 10.79
N GLU A 121 -5.17 -7.44 10.14
CA GLU A 121 -5.20 -7.75 8.70
C GLU A 121 -4.92 -9.24 8.43
N VAL A 122 -4.93 -10.07 9.48
CA VAL A 122 -4.59 -11.50 9.41
C VAL A 122 -5.82 -12.32 9.78
N PHE A 123 -6.17 -13.27 8.93
CA PHE A 123 -7.41 -14.02 9.01
C PHE A 123 -7.15 -15.51 8.80
N ARG A 124 -8.11 -16.33 9.21
CA ARG A 124 -8.16 -17.76 8.94
C ARG A 124 -9.42 -18.10 8.16
N THR A 125 -9.27 -18.96 7.16
CA THR A 125 -10.38 -19.48 6.35
C THR A 125 -10.27 -20.99 6.18
N GLN A 126 -11.40 -21.64 5.92
CA GLN A 126 -11.43 -23.04 5.51
C GLN A 126 -11.08 -23.23 4.03
N SER A 127 -11.25 -22.19 3.20
CA SER A 127 -10.98 -22.26 1.75
C SER A 127 -10.41 -20.95 1.23
N ILE A 128 -9.11 -20.95 0.94
CA ILE A 128 -8.44 -19.81 0.31
C ILE A 128 -9.04 -19.47 -1.06
N LYS A 129 -9.52 -20.48 -1.79
CA LYS A 129 -10.21 -20.31 -3.08
C LYS A 129 -11.43 -19.39 -2.94
N SER A 130 -12.23 -19.58 -1.89
CA SER A 130 -13.39 -18.72 -1.63
C SER A 130 -13.02 -17.26 -1.38
N VAL A 131 -11.85 -17.00 -0.78
CA VAL A 131 -11.33 -15.64 -0.56
C VAL A 131 -10.90 -15.03 -1.90
N ILE A 132 -10.20 -15.80 -2.74
CA ILE A 132 -9.78 -15.37 -4.08
C ILE A 132 -11.00 -15.00 -4.94
N GLU A 133 -12.04 -15.82 -4.94
CA GLU A 133 -13.29 -15.56 -5.67
C GLU A 133 -13.98 -14.28 -5.18
N ARG A 134 -14.03 -14.05 -3.87
CA ARG A 134 -14.56 -12.80 -3.31
C ARG A 134 -13.73 -11.58 -3.70
N CYS A 135 -12.40 -11.70 -3.69
CA CYS A 135 -11.53 -10.62 -4.18
C CYS A 135 -11.84 -10.31 -5.65
N GLN A 136 -11.93 -11.35 -6.49
CA GLN A 136 -12.21 -11.19 -7.90
C GLN A 136 -13.54 -10.47 -8.14
N LEU A 137 -14.62 -10.95 -7.51
CA LEU A 137 -15.94 -10.32 -7.59
C LEU A 137 -15.94 -8.86 -7.09
N PHE A 138 -15.22 -8.57 -6.01
CA PHE A 138 -15.13 -7.21 -5.47
C PHE A 138 -14.42 -6.26 -6.45
N PHE A 139 -13.26 -6.66 -6.97
CA PHE A 139 -12.48 -5.79 -7.86
C PHE A 139 -13.05 -5.71 -9.28
N ASP A 140 -13.80 -6.72 -9.74
CA ASP A 140 -14.55 -6.67 -11.00
C ASP A 140 -15.71 -5.67 -10.95
N LEU A 141 -16.26 -5.39 -9.76
CA LEU A 141 -17.28 -4.36 -9.56
C LEU A 141 -16.70 -2.94 -9.45
N MET A 142 -15.39 -2.82 -9.20
CA MET A 142 -14.75 -1.52 -9.01
C MET A 142 -14.42 -0.85 -10.35
N PRO A 143 -14.36 0.50 -10.39
CA PRO A 143 -13.91 1.22 -11.56
C PRO A 143 -12.49 0.80 -11.97
N THR A 144 -12.25 0.71 -13.28
CA THR A 144 -10.90 0.49 -13.82
C THR A 144 -10.00 1.66 -13.43
N LEU A 145 -8.86 1.34 -12.80
CA LEU A 145 -7.83 2.33 -12.51
C LEU A 145 -6.94 2.56 -13.73
N PRO A 146 -6.51 3.80 -13.98
CA PRO A 146 -5.64 4.16 -15.10
C PRO A 146 -4.21 3.59 -14.96
#